data_AF-A0A531LH19-F1
#
_entry.id   AF-A0A531LH19-F1
#
_cell.length_a   1.000
_cell.length_b   1.000
_cell.length_c   1.000
_cell.angle_alpha   90.00
_cell.angle_beta   90.00
_cell.angle_gamma   90.00
#
_symmetry.space_group_name_H-M   'P 1'
#
loop_
_entity.id
_entity.type
_entity.pdbx_description
1 polymer ?
#
loop_
_entity_poly.entity_id
_entity_poly.type
_entity_poly.pdbx_seq_one_letter_code
_entity_poly.pdbx_strand_id
1 'polypeptide(L)' 'MKSLSTLRLALLGGVFALASGVSAMAAELNIYTTREAGLIQPLLDAFTASSGVKVNTVFMKDGLAERVASEG' A
#
# COMPACT_ATOMS: atom_id res chain seq x y z
N MET A 1 20.31 -12.68 41.91
CA MET A 1 20.24 -11.34 41.27
C MET A 1 20.46 -11.36 39.75
N LYS A 2 21.38 -12.20 39.21
CA LYS A 2 21.65 -12.29 37.76
C LYS A 2 20.45 -12.76 36.92
N SER A 3 19.65 -13.70 37.45
CA SER A 3 18.45 -14.26 36.78
C SER A 3 17.30 -13.24 36.57
N LEU A 4 17.11 -12.28 37.49
CA LEU A 4 16.11 -11.22 37.29
C LEU A 4 16.51 -10.21 36.20
N SER A 5 17.82 -10.04 35.97
CA SER A 5 18.33 -9.16 34.91
C SER A 5 18.15 -9.79 33.53
N THR A 6 18.41 -11.09 33.39
CA THR A 6 18.16 -11.83 32.15
C THR A 6 16.67 -11.92 31.81
N LEU A 7 15.79 -12.05 32.80
CA LEU A 7 14.34 -12.05 32.57
C LEU A 7 13.81 -10.70 32.09
N ARG A 8 14.34 -9.59 32.63
CA ARG A 8 14.02 -8.23 32.16
C ARG A 8 14.52 -7.95 30.75
N LEU A 9 15.71 -8.46 30.41
CA LEU A 9 16.28 -8.33 29.08
C LEU A 9 15.48 -9.12 28.03
N ALA A 10 15.00 -10.31 28.40
CA ALA A 10 14.10 -11.11 27.56
C ALA A 10 12.74 -10.44 27.36
N LEU A 11 12.18 -9.80 28.41
CA LEU A 11 10.90 -9.10 28.33
C LEU A 11 10.98 -7.84 27.45
N LEU A 12 12.07 -7.07 27.52
CA LEU A 12 12.31 -5.93 26.63
C LEU A 12 12.48 -6.36 25.16
N GLY A 13 13.17 -7.47 24.92
CA GLY A 13 13.34 -8.03 23.56
C GLY A 13 12.01 -8.49 22.95
N GLY A 14 11.11 -9.06 23.76
CA GLY A 14 9.78 -9.47 23.33
C GLY A 14 8.91 -8.30 22.84
N VAL A 15 8.90 -7.18 23.58
CA VAL A 15 8.11 -5.99 23.21
C VAL A 15 8.57 -5.36 21.88
N PHE A 16 9.87 -5.37 21.59
CA PHE A 16 10.41 -4.84 20.35
C PHE A 16 10.00 -5.68 19.11
N ALA A 17 9.87 -7.00 19.27
CA ALA A 17 9.44 -7.92 18.21
C ALA A 17 7.94 -7.82 17.89
N LEU A 18 7.10 -7.39 18.85
CA LEU A 18 5.68 -7.13 18.60
C LEU A 18 5.45 -5.78 17.91
N ALA A 19 6.35 -4.81 18.06
CA ALA A 19 6.24 -3.48 17.45
C ALA A 19 6.64 -3.46 15.95
N SER A 20 7.43 -4.44 15.49
CA SER A 20 7.89 -4.53 14.10
C SER A 20 6.88 -5.19 13.14
N GLY A 21 5.72 -5.63 13.63
CA GLY A 21 4.74 -6.42 12.88
C GLY A 21 3.73 -5.64 12.03
N VAL A 22 3.71 -4.30 12.09
CA VAL A 22 2.86 -3.52 11.18
C VAL A 22 3.62 -3.36 9.87
N SER A 23 3.54 -4.37 9.00
CA SER A 23 3.86 -4.15 7.59
C SER A 23 2.87 -3.12 7.07
N ALA A 24 3.38 -2.00 6.57
CA ALA A 24 2.56 -1.08 5.81
C ALA A 24 2.04 -1.85 4.59
N MET A 25 0.77 -2.26 4.62
CA MET A 25 0.09 -2.79 3.44
C MET A 25 0.14 -1.68 2.40
N ALA A 26 0.95 -1.86 1.36
CA ALA A 26 1.03 -0.92 0.27
C ALA A 26 -0.36 -0.79 -0.34
N ALA A 27 -1.01 0.36 -0.13
CA ALA A 27 -2.27 0.63 -0.77
C ALA A 27 -2.03 0.70 -2.27
N GLU A 28 -2.78 -0.09 -3.03
CA GLU A 28 -2.80 -0.04 -4.49
C GLU A 28 -4.15 0.50 -4.96
N LEU A 29 -4.13 1.38 -5.96
CA LEU A 29 -5.32 1.97 -6.55
C LEU A 29 -5.41 1.59 -8.04
N ASN A 30 -6.56 1.06 -8.46
CA ASN A 30 -6.85 0.80 -9.88
C ASN A 30 -7.72 1.94 -10.43
N ILE A 31 -7.19 2.70 -11.40
CA ILE A 31 -7.89 3.81 -12.05
C ILE A 31 -8.31 3.40 -13.45
N TYR A 32 -9.62 3.45 -13.70
CA TYR A 32 -10.22 3.32 -15.01
C TYR A 32 -10.49 4.69 -15.60
N THR A 33 -9.91 4.98 -16.77
CA THR A 33 -9.94 6.34 -17.34
C THR A 33 -10.09 6.34 -18.86
N THR A 34 -10.77 7.35 -19.37
CA THR A 34 -10.87 7.67 -20.81
C THR A 34 -9.82 8.71 -21.23
N ARG A 35 -8.93 9.15 -20.32
CA ARG A 35 -7.91 10.17 -20.60
C ARG A 35 -6.70 9.55 -21.29
N GLU A 36 -6.15 10.29 -22.25
CA GLU A 36 -4.88 9.95 -22.89
C GLU A 36 -3.75 9.83 -21.86
N ALA A 37 -2.92 8.80 -21.99
CA ALA A 37 -1.87 8.46 -21.03
C ALA A 37 -0.91 9.63 -20.77
N GLY A 38 -0.50 10.35 -21.83
CA GLY A 38 0.44 11.47 -21.72
C GLY A 38 -0.07 12.65 -20.88
N LEU A 39 -1.39 12.77 -20.69
CA LEU A 39 -1.98 13.85 -19.89
C LEU A 39 -2.18 13.46 -18.43
N ILE A 40 -2.49 12.19 -18.15
CA ILE A 40 -2.79 11.72 -16.79
C ILE A 40 -1.55 11.21 -16.04
N GLN A 41 -0.61 10.57 -16.75
CA GLN A 41 0.55 9.92 -16.12
C GLN A 41 1.38 10.86 -15.23
N PRO A 42 1.72 12.09 -15.63
CA PRO A 42 2.51 12.99 -14.78
C PRO A 42 1.83 13.33 -13.45
N LEU A 43 0.50 13.36 -13.41
CA LEU A 43 -0.27 13.62 -12.20
C LEU A 43 -0.27 12.41 -11.27
N LEU A 44 -0.37 11.21 -11.83
CA LEU A 44 -0.36 9.96 -11.06
C LEU A 44 1.03 9.65 -10.52
N ASP A 45 2.08 9.98 -11.27
CA ASP A 45 3.47 9.87 -10.81
C ASP A 45 3.71 10.80 -9.62
N ALA A 46 3.27 12.06 -9.71
CA ALA A 46 3.37 13.01 -8.59
C ALA A 46 2.56 12.54 -7.37
N PHE A 47 1.35 12.02 -7.58
CA PHE A 47 0.53 11.45 -6.51
C PHE A 47 1.23 10.26 -5.84
N THR A 48 1.74 9.32 -6.63
CA THR A 48 2.45 8.12 -6.14
C THR A 48 3.70 8.53 -5.34
N ALA A 49 4.47 9.49 -5.84
CA ALA A 49 5.64 10.01 -5.15
C ALA A 49 5.29 10.68 -3.80
N SER A 50 4.16 11.38 -3.73
CA SER A 50 3.72 12.07 -2.51
C SER A 50 3.08 11.15 -1.45
N SER A 51 2.37 10.11 -1.90
CA SER A 51 1.52 9.28 -1.05
C SER A 51 2.11 7.90 -0.76
N GLY A 52 3.05 7.43 -1.59
CA GLY A 52 3.53 6.06 -1.58
C GLY A 52 2.51 5.03 -2.07
N VAL A 53 1.33 5.47 -2.55
CA VAL A 53 0.27 4.60 -3.06
C VAL A 53 0.58 4.26 -4.50
N LYS A 54 0.66 2.96 -4.81
CA LYS A 54 0.86 2.49 -6.18
C LYS A 54 -0.43 2.67 -6.97
N VAL A 55 -0.34 3.32 -8.13
CA VAL A 55 -1.48 3.49 -9.02
C VAL A 55 -1.31 2.63 -10.26
N ASN A 56 -2.29 1.77 -10.53
CA ASN A 56 -2.44 1.03 -11.78
C ASN A 56 -3.50 1.73 -12.64
N THR A 57 -3.23 1.95 -13.92
CA THR A 57 -4.18 2.60 -14.83
C THR A 57 -4.60 1.69 -15.96
N VAL A 58 -5.89 1.69 -16.27
CA VAL A 58 -6.43 1.04 -17.46
C VAL A 58 -7.19 2.09 -18.27
N PHE A 59 -6.75 2.28 -19.52
CA PHE A 59 -7.51 3.09 -20.46
C PHE A 59 -8.73 2.30 -20.95
N MET A 60 -9.92 2.86 -20.77
CA MET A 60 -11.17 2.23 -21.17
C MET A 60 -12.06 3.26 -21.84
N LYS A 61 -12.53 2.94 -23.05
CA LYS A 61 -13.51 3.74 -23.77
C LYS A 61 -14.95 3.28 -23.50
N ASP A 62 -15.12 1.98 -23.30
CA ASP A 62 -16.34 1.27 -22.96
C ASP A 62 -15.99 0.09 -22.01
N GLY A 63 -16.99 -0.63 -21.47
CA GLY A 63 -16.76 -1.89 -20.73
C GLY A 63 -16.53 -1.74 -19.22
N LEU A 64 -16.71 -0.55 -18.65
CA LEU A 64 -16.44 -0.28 -17.23
C LEU A 64 -17.42 -1.04 -16.32
N ALA A 65 -18.69 -1.08 -16.68
CA ALA A 65 -19.74 -1.70 -15.87
C ALA A 65 -19.54 -3.23 -15.75
N GLU A 66 -19.19 -3.86 -16.86
CA GLU A 66 -18.90 -5.29 -16.95
C GLU A 66 -17.69 -5.66 -16.08
N ARG A 67 -16.66 -4.81 -16.09
CA ARG A 67 -15.45 -5.03 -15.30
C ARG A 67 -15.66 -4.81 -13.81
N VAL A 68 -16.38 -3.76 -13.43
CA VAL A 68 -16.79 -3.51 -12.04
C VAL A 68 -17.61 -4.69 -11.51
N ALA A 69 -18.52 -5.24 -12.31
CA ALA A 69 -19.30 -6.42 -11.94
C ALA A 69 -18.43 -7.69 -11.79
N SER A 70 -17.29 -7.78 -12.50
CA SER A 70 -16.39 -8.93 -12.42
C SER A 70 -15.37 -8.85 -11.28
N GLU A 71 -15.01 -7.63 -10.85
CA GLU A 71 -14.01 -7.38 -9.81
C GLU A 71 -14.64 -7.11 -8.42
N GLY A 72 -15.95 -6.81 -8.36
CA GLY A 72 -16.71 -6.49 -7.16
C GLY A 72 -17.37 -7.67 -6.44
#